data_AF-A0A327NK40-F1
#
_entry.id   AF-A0A327NK40-F1
#
_cell.length_a   1.000
_cell.length_b   1.000
_cell.length_c   1.000
_cell.angle_alpha   90.00
_cell.angle_beta   90.00
_cell.angle_gamma   90.00
#
_symmetry.space_group_name_H-M   'P 1'
#
loop_
_entity.id
_entity.type
_entity.pdbx_description
1 polymer ?
#
loop_
_entity_poly.entity_id
_entity_poly.type
_entity_poly.pdbx_seq_one_letter_code
_entity_poly.pdbx_strand_id
1 'polypeptide(L)'
;MSEQTDKPLHDWVRQSLDTYRPNYDPTDWVLLQRTLRRRRWIRRGAWGSAGLLLFGFLSWLIIDRQNENTASNIDSVSRRKSIRSADSTRADNSPKTTSLSVNQKVQQSAIIRSPSTPIYSAQAVEFVAVRLPAPLNPVRQVNPLKNNLTEQIHRPQLIAFSPEETVIKHQMITGDFGPDSTSYQTLARNLRSWPDAVIVCDLTTSMYPYTTQLFAWFRKNAPNSTIRGMVFFTDCDSLGQQTRAGGPAGRMFITRERNPANALPILLDAARNTVHNDDDAENDIEALLAAQQAFPEAKHLILLADNISTVKDMALLTKIRKPVHVVLCGTTGSDTTLAFQPDYYTIANHTQGSLHTLEDDFTPSSLSRTTTLRVGSIYYRYIPRKKQFKPTPFDHRPRHFLNLIWF
;
A
#
# COMPACT_ATOMS: atom_id res chain seq x y z
N MET A 1 2.48 33.79 -26.32
CA MET A 1 1.79 33.56 -27.60
C MET A 1 0.55 32.76 -27.27
N SER A 2 -0.61 33.41 -27.24
CA SER A 2 -1.90 32.78 -26.92
C SER A 2 -2.41 32.07 -28.16
N GLU A 3 -2.47 30.74 -28.13
CA GLU A 3 -3.06 29.98 -29.23
C GLU A 3 -4.56 30.29 -29.34
N GLN A 4 -4.99 30.52 -30.58
CA GLN A 4 -6.31 31.03 -30.96
C GLN A 4 -7.42 29.96 -30.81
N THR A 5 -7.07 28.76 -30.36
CA THR A 5 -7.92 27.56 -30.29
C THR A 5 -8.64 27.36 -28.96
N ASP A 6 -8.26 28.06 -27.89
CA ASP A 6 -8.84 27.89 -26.55
C ASP A 6 -10.01 28.84 -26.25
N LYS A 7 -10.27 29.79 -27.15
CA LYS A 7 -11.35 30.78 -27.01
C LYS A 7 -12.75 30.13 -26.85
N PRO A 8 -13.12 29.07 -27.59
CA PRO A 8 -14.44 28.44 -27.45
C PRO A 8 -14.68 27.82 -26.07
N LEU A 9 -13.64 27.22 -25.47
CA LEU A 9 -13.74 26.61 -24.14
C LEU A 9 -13.88 27.67 -23.05
N HIS A 10 -13.09 28.75 -23.14
CA HIS A 10 -13.17 29.85 -22.19
C HIS A 10 -14.50 30.60 -22.27
N ASP A 11 -15.06 30.77 -23.48
CA ASP A 11 -16.35 31.43 -23.67
C ASP A 11 -17.52 30.56 -23.16
N TRP A 12 -17.45 29.24 -23.33
CA TRP A 12 -18.41 28.29 -22.75
C TRP A 12 -18.38 28.31 -21.22
N VAL A 13 -17.21 28.24 -20.59
CA VAL A 13 -17.06 28.30 -19.12
C VAL A 13 -17.62 29.61 -18.55
N ARG A 14 -17.40 30.75 -19.22
CA ARG A 14 -18.00 32.03 -18.80
C ARG A 14 -19.53 32.00 -18.86
N GLN A 15 -20.11 31.52 -19.96
CA GLN A 15 -21.57 31.44 -20.09
C GLN A 15 -22.21 30.47 -19.09
N SER A 16 -21.56 29.34 -18.81
CA SER A 16 -22.06 28.35 -17.85
C SER A 16 -21.99 28.82 -16.40
N LEU A 17 -20.96 29.60 -16.03
CA LEU A 17 -20.85 30.15 -14.67
C LEU A 17 -21.76 31.35 -14.45
N ASP A 18 -21.96 32.22 -15.44
CA ASP A 18 -22.86 33.38 -15.32
C ASP A 18 -24.33 32.96 -15.17
N THR A 19 -24.69 31.78 -15.68
CA THR A 19 -26.05 31.21 -15.57
C THR A 19 -26.23 30.32 -14.34
N TYR A 20 -25.15 29.98 -13.63
CA TYR A 20 -25.23 29.18 -12.41
C TYR A 20 -25.67 30.04 -11.22
N ARG A 21 -26.98 30.03 -10.93
CA ARG A 21 -27.53 30.55 -9.68
C ARG A 21 -27.94 29.36 -8.80
N PRO A 22 -27.15 28.99 -7.78
CA PRO A 22 -27.62 28.00 -6.81
C PRO A 22 -28.86 28.56 -6.10
N ASN A 23 -29.87 27.72 -5.90
CA ASN A 23 -31.07 28.12 -5.17
C ASN A 23 -30.69 28.54 -3.75
N TYR A 24 -30.80 29.83 -3.47
CA TYR A 24 -30.65 30.38 -2.13
C TYR A 24 -31.88 30.02 -1.31
N ASP A 25 -31.76 29.00 -0.45
CA ASP A 25 -32.79 28.68 0.53
C ASP A 25 -32.46 29.38 1.87
N PRO A 26 -33.21 30.43 2.26
CA PRO A 26 -32.98 31.14 3.53
C PRO A 26 -33.24 30.26 4.77
N THR A 27 -33.90 29.11 4.64
CA THR A 27 -34.16 28.20 5.76
C THR A 27 -32.90 27.43 6.22
N ASP A 28 -31.98 27.14 5.30
CA ASP A 28 -30.69 26.50 5.60
C ASP A 28 -29.82 27.36 6.51
N TRP A 29 -29.84 28.68 6.30
CA TRP A 29 -29.07 29.62 7.12
C TRP A 29 -29.62 29.71 8.55
N VAL A 30 -30.93 29.64 8.72
CA VAL A 30 -31.58 29.65 10.04
C VAL A 30 -31.29 28.35 10.80
N LEU A 31 -31.28 27.20 10.11
CA LEU A 31 -30.89 25.91 10.68
C LEU A 31 -29.41 25.90 11.11
N LEU A 32 -28.54 26.48 10.29
CA LEU A 32 -27.11 26.62 10.61
C LEU A 32 -26.88 27.54 11.82
N GLN A 33 -27.57 28.67 11.90
CA GLN A 33 -27.44 29.58 13.05
C GLN A 33 -27.93 28.93 14.35
N ARG A 34 -29.01 28.14 14.31
CA ARG A 34 -29.51 27.39 15.47
C ARG A 34 -28.50 26.32 15.93
N THR A 35 -27.89 25.58 15.01
CA THR A 35 -26.87 24.57 15.34
C THR A 35 -25.60 25.20 15.92
N LEU A 36 -25.16 26.34 15.40
CA LEU A 36 -24.00 27.07 15.93
C LEU A 36 -24.25 27.64 17.34
N ARG A 37 -25.44 28.20 17.61
CA ARG A 37 -25.80 28.69 18.96
C ARG A 37 -25.84 27.54 19.99
N ARG A 38 -26.39 26.39 19.62
CA ARG A 38 -26.45 25.20 20.48
C ARG A 38 -25.05 24.68 20.84
N ARG A 39 -24.13 24.62 19.86
CA ARG A 39 -22.72 24.24 20.09
C ARG A 39 -21.99 25.22 21.01
N ARG A 40 -22.28 26.52 20.91
CA ARG A 40 -21.67 27.56 21.79
C ARG A 40 -22.15 27.44 23.24
N TRP A 41 -23.44 27.16 23.45
CA TRP A 41 -24.02 26.94 24.78
C TRP A 41 -23.50 25.66 25.44
N ILE A 42 -23.42 24.56 24.70
CA ILE A 42 -22.90 23.28 25.21
C ILE A 42 -21.43 23.42 25.63
N ARG A 43 -20.60 24.11 24.82
CA ARG A 43 -19.21 24.38 25.21
C ARG A 43 -19.13 25.23 26.48
N ARG A 44 -19.86 26.34 26.57
CA ARG A 44 -19.82 27.21 27.77
C ARG A 44 -20.33 26.50 29.03
N GLY A 45 -21.36 25.66 28.91
CA GLY A 45 -21.88 24.85 30.02
C GLY A 45 -20.86 23.82 30.51
N ALA A 46 -20.18 23.11 29.59
CA ALA A 46 -19.17 22.11 29.93
C ALA A 46 -17.91 22.70 30.58
N TRP A 47 -17.47 23.89 30.14
CA TRP A 47 -16.36 24.59 30.77
C TRP A 47 -16.71 25.12 32.17
N GLY A 48 -17.96 25.57 32.36
CA GLY A 48 -18.45 26.03 33.67
C GLY A 48 -18.53 24.89 34.71
N SER A 49 -19.03 23.72 34.31
CA SER A 49 -19.12 22.56 35.22
C SER A 49 -17.74 21.99 35.58
N ALA A 50 -16.81 21.94 34.62
CA ALA A 50 -15.43 21.52 34.87
C ALA A 50 -14.71 22.46 35.85
N GLY A 51 -14.93 23.78 35.73
CA GLY A 51 -14.36 24.77 36.65
C GLY A 51 -14.84 24.60 38.09
N LEU A 52 -16.13 24.34 38.30
CA LEU A 52 -16.70 24.12 39.64
C LEU A 52 -16.17 22.83 40.30
N LEU A 53 -16.02 21.75 39.54
CA LEU A 53 -15.46 20.50 40.06
C LEU A 53 -13.99 20.67 40.47
N LEU A 54 -13.20 21.41 39.68
CA LEU A 54 -11.80 21.67 39.99
C LEU A 54 -11.65 22.52 41.27
N PHE A 55 -12.52 23.53 41.43
CA PHE A 55 -12.53 24.38 42.64
C PHE A 55 -12.95 23.60 43.88
N GLY A 56 -13.95 22.72 43.75
CA GLY A 56 -14.37 21.83 44.84
C GLY A 56 -13.27 20.86 45.27
N PHE A 57 -12.53 20.29 44.32
CA PHE A 57 -11.42 19.38 44.59
C PHE A 57 -10.24 20.08 45.26
N LEU A 58 -9.90 21.31 44.83
CA LEU A 58 -8.87 22.15 45.45
C LEU A 58 -9.25 22.55 46.89
N SER A 59 -10.50 22.95 47.14
CA SER A 59 -10.97 23.23 48.50
C SER A 59 -10.91 22.00 49.40
N TRP A 60 -11.28 20.83 48.88
CA TRP A 60 -11.22 19.58 49.64
C TRP A 60 -9.78 19.22 50.05
N LEU A 61 -8.81 19.33 49.15
CA LEU A 61 -7.39 19.09 49.45
C LEU A 61 -6.80 20.05 50.50
N ILE A 62 -7.27 21.30 50.54
CA ILE A 62 -6.81 22.28 51.54
C ILE A 62 -7.37 21.94 52.93
N ILE A 63 -8.63 21.53 53.03
CA ILE A 63 -9.27 21.16 54.29
C ILE A 63 -8.66 19.87 54.85
N ASP A 64 -8.42 18.87 54.00
CA ASP A 64 -7.86 17.58 54.43
C ASP A 64 -6.45 17.73 55.01
N ARG A 65 -5.62 18.60 54.41
CA ARG A 65 -4.29 18.97 54.94
C ARG A 65 -4.34 19.69 56.29
N GLN A 66 -5.41 20.44 56.59
CA GLN A 66 -5.54 21.07 57.91
C GLN A 66 -5.90 20.05 58.99
N ASN A 67 -6.69 19.03 58.66
CA ASN A 67 -7.05 17.97 59.61
C ASN A 67 -5.86 17.07 59.99
N GLU A 68 -4.98 16.73 59.04
CA GLU A 68 -3.76 15.95 59.33
C GLU A 68 -2.75 16.70 60.23
N ASN A 69 -2.64 18.02 60.07
CA ASN A 69 -1.77 18.87 60.91
C ASN A 69 -2.31 19.09 62.33
N THR A 70 -3.62 18.86 62.54
CA THR A 70 -4.25 18.98 63.87
C THR A 70 -4.16 17.66 64.64
N ALA A 71 -4.19 16.51 63.96
CA ALA A 71 -4.02 15.20 64.56
C ALA A 71 -2.58 14.91 65.02
N SER A 72 -1.57 15.37 64.27
CA SER A 72 -0.15 15.16 64.64
C SER A 72 0.35 15.98 65.83
N ASN A 73 -0.39 17.03 66.24
CA ASN A 73 -0.05 17.84 67.42
C ASN A 73 -0.62 17.29 68.74
N ILE A 74 -1.51 16.30 68.71
CA ILE A 74 -2.10 15.73 69.94
C ILE A 74 -1.27 14.54 70.48
N ASP A 75 -0.54 13.83 69.61
CA ASP A 75 0.25 12.64 70.02
C ASP A 75 1.67 12.96 70.55
N SER A 76 2.14 14.21 70.45
CA SER A 76 3.51 14.57 70.89
C SER A 76 3.61 15.07 72.35
N VAL A 77 2.49 15.19 73.08
CA VAL A 77 2.48 15.71 74.46
C VAL A 77 2.52 14.62 75.54
N SER A 78 2.29 13.34 75.21
CA SER A 78 2.17 12.27 76.21
C SER A 78 3.20 11.13 76.07
N ARG A 79 4.50 11.45 75.95
CA ARG A 79 5.54 10.45 76.25
C ARG A 79 6.90 11.06 76.58
N ARG A 80 7.07 11.55 77.80
CA ARG A 80 8.41 11.85 78.34
C ARG A 80 8.49 11.58 79.83
N LYS A 81 8.91 10.36 80.21
CA LYS A 81 9.66 10.07 81.46
C LYS A 81 10.10 8.59 81.57
N SER A 82 11.42 8.35 81.43
CA SER A 82 12.33 7.54 82.26
C SER A 82 13.61 7.31 81.43
N ILE A 83 14.78 7.89 81.75
CA ILE A 83 15.77 7.64 82.82
C ILE A 83 16.58 6.33 82.63
N ARG A 84 17.90 6.53 82.42
CA ARG A 84 19.09 5.66 82.71
C ARG A 84 19.28 4.38 81.89
N SER A 85 20.48 3.83 81.66
CA SER A 85 21.92 4.19 81.68
C SER A 85 22.70 2.88 81.46
N ALA A 86 23.94 2.94 80.94
CA ALA A 86 24.99 1.89 80.99
C ALA A 86 24.77 0.63 80.11
N ASP A 87 25.78 -0.11 79.63
CA ASP A 87 27.22 0.02 79.37
C ASP A 87 27.64 -1.25 78.58
N SER A 88 28.86 -1.23 78.07
CA SER A 88 29.66 -2.17 77.26
C SER A 88 29.46 -3.71 77.31
N THR A 89 29.82 -4.36 76.20
CA THR A 89 30.74 -5.54 76.01
C THR A 89 30.36 -6.28 74.71
N ARG A 90 31.18 -6.33 73.64
CA ARG A 90 32.43 -7.07 73.32
C ARG A 90 32.25 -8.58 73.03
N ALA A 91 32.50 -8.93 71.76
CA ALA A 91 33.01 -10.20 71.17
C ALA A 91 32.31 -11.54 71.44
N ASP A 92 32.09 -12.36 70.41
CA ASP A 92 33.03 -13.43 70.04
C ASP A 92 32.66 -14.13 68.72
N ASN A 93 33.57 -14.97 68.26
CA ASN A 93 33.78 -15.49 66.91
C ASN A 93 33.10 -16.83 66.57
N SER A 94 33.06 -17.10 65.24
CA SER A 94 33.36 -18.39 64.58
C SER A 94 32.30 -19.52 64.57
N PRO A 95 32.46 -20.57 63.74
CA PRO A 95 32.75 -20.60 62.29
C PRO A 95 31.94 -21.75 61.58
N LYS A 96 32.43 -22.25 60.44
CA LYS A 96 32.25 -23.64 59.91
C LYS A 96 30.94 -23.88 59.09
N THR A 97 30.85 -24.66 58.01
CA THR A 97 31.72 -25.58 57.24
C THR A 97 30.99 -25.95 55.93
N THR A 98 31.72 -26.57 54.98
CA THR A 98 31.29 -27.63 54.02
C THR A 98 30.37 -27.21 52.85
N SER A 99 30.50 -27.72 51.61
CA SER A 99 31.20 -28.92 51.13
C SER A 99 31.09 -29.04 49.60
N LEU A 100 32.17 -29.54 48.97
CA LEU A 100 32.25 -30.66 48.00
C LEU A 100 31.52 -30.50 46.63
N SER A 101 32.22 -30.38 45.48
CA SER A 101 32.95 -31.41 44.70
C SER A 101 32.00 -32.35 43.94
N VAL A 102 32.12 -32.73 42.66
CA VAL A 102 33.16 -33.45 41.90
C VAL A 102 32.61 -33.52 40.45
N ASN A 103 33.31 -33.05 39.41
CA ASN A 103 34.14 -33.83 38.47
C ASN A 103 33.44 -34.98 37.72
N GLN A 104 33.38 -34.95 36.38
CA GLN A 104 34.01 -35.98 35.53
C GLN A 104 33.81 -35.73 34.02
N LYS A 105 34.96 -35.67 33.33
CA LYS A 105 35.18 -35.95 31.90
C LYS A 105 34.77 -37.39 31.55
N VAL A 106 34.31 -37.62 30.30
CA VAL A 106 34.75 -38.63 29.30
C VAL A 106 34.19 -38.13 27.94
N GLN A 107 35.02 -37.70 26.95
CA GLN A 107 35.43 -38.44 25.73
C GLN A 107 34.28 -39.22 25.03
N GLN A 108 34.05 -39.25 23.72
CA GLN A 108 34.97 -39.35 22.60
C GLN A 108 34.18 -39.30 21.27
N SER A 109 34.92 -39.01 20.20
CA SER A 109 34.75 -39.46 18.80
C SER A 109 33.67 -38.88 17.88
N ALA A 110 34.21 -38.13 16.92
CA ALA A 110 33.69 -37.75 15.61
C ALA A 110 33.16 -38.92 14.76
N ILE A 111 32.08 -38.66 14.03
CA ILE A 111 31.79 -39.30 12.75
C ILE A 111 31.53 -38.20 11.72
N ILE A 112 32.43 -38.15 10.75
CA ILE A 112 32.40 -37.36 9.53
C ILE A 112 31.30 -37.92 8.63
N ARG A 113 30.37 -37.08 8.19
CA ARG A 113 29.53 -37.35 7.02
C ARG A 113 29.52 -36.14 6.09
N SER A 114 30.19 -36.31 4.97
CA SER A 114 30.24 -35.42 3.81
C SER A 114 28.84 -35.25 3.20
N PRO A 115 28.46 -34.07 2.70
CA PRO A 115 27.32 -33.93 1.80
C PRO A 115 27.75 -34.25 0.36
N SER A 116 27.06 -35.23 -0.22
CA SER A 116 27.12 -35.62 -1.63
C SER A 116 26.66 -34.48 -2.54
N THR A 117 27.56 -34.05 -3.43
CA THR A 117 27.27 -33.25 -4.63
C THR A 117 26.45 -34.05 -5.65
N PRO A 118 25.36 -33.51 -6.22
CA PRO A 118 24.83 -34.03 -7.47
C PRO A 118 25.63 -33.48 -8.65
N ILE A 119 26.28 -34.40 -9.36
CA ILE A 119 26.88 -34.20 -10.68
C ILE A 119 25.72 -34.06 -11.67
N TYR A 120 25.51 -32.86 -12.24
CA TYR A 120 24.75 -32.72 -13.48
C TYR A 120 25.71 -32.88 -14.66
N SER A 121 25.44 -33.90 -15.47
CA SER A 121 26.08 -34.15 -16.75
C SER A 121 25.82 -32.98 -17.70
N ALA A 122 26.89 -32.35 -18.16
CA ALA A 122 26.85 -31.51 -19.35
C ALA A 122 26.65 -32.41 -20.57
N GLN A 123 25.41 -32.54 -21.04
CA GLN A 123 25.17 -33.02 -22.40
C GLN A 123 25.53 -31.87 -23.35
N ALA A 124 26.61 -32.08 -24.10
CA ALA A 124 27.00 -31.27 -25.22
C ALA A 124 25.83 -31.20 -26.22
N VAL A 125 25.34 -29.99 -26.48
CA VAL A 125 24.46 -29.74 -27.62
C VAL A 125 25.34 -29.79 -28.86
N GLU A 126 25.22 -30.88 -29.62
CA GLU A 126 25.74 -30.96 -30.98
C GLU A 126 25.12 -29.85 -31.83
N PHE A 127 25.97 -29.00 -32.39
CA PHE A 127 25.58 -28.05 -33.42
C PHE A 127 25.15 -28.81 -34.67
N VAL A 128 23.84 -28.97 -34.86
CA VAL A 128 23.27 -29.38 -36.15
C VAL A 128 23.45 -28.22 -37.11
N ALA A 129 24.42 -28.37 -38.02
CA ALA A 129 24.63 -27.45 -39.13
C ALA A 129 23.35 -27.40 -40.00
N VAL A 130 22.63 -26.28 -39.92
CA VAL A 130 21.54 -25.96 -40.84
C VAL A 130 22.14 -25.75 -42.23
N ARG A 131 21.89 -26.70 -43.14
CA ARG A 131 22.22 -26.57 -44.56
C ARG A 131 21.42 -25.41 -45.15
N LEU A 132 22.12 -24.42 -45.70
CA LEU A 132 21.54 -23.35 -46.52
C LEU A 132 20.84 -23.97 -47.75
N PRO A 133 19.59 -23.57 -48.08
CA PRO A 133 18.98 -23.95 -49.33
C PRO A 133 19.66 -23.22 -50.51
N ALA A 134 19.83 -23.96 -51.61
CA ALA A 134 20.45 -23.54 -52.87
C ALA A 134 19.76 -22.32 -53.51
N PRO A 135 20.47 -21.56 -54.38
CA PRO A 135 19.96 -20.31 -54.95
C PRO A 135 18.79 -20.53 -55.94
N LEU A 136 17.77 -19.69 -55.81
CA LEU A 136 16.61 -19.61 -56.70
C LEU A 136 16.99 -19.02 -58.07
N ASN A 137 16.51 -19.68 -59.12
CA ASN A 137 16.58 -19.25 -60.53
C ASN A 137 15.74 -17.98 -60.82
N PRO A 138 15.98 -17.28 -61.94
CA PRO A 138 15.73 -15.85 -62.06
C PRO A 138 14.26 -15.47 -62.28
N VAL A 139 13.97 -14.27 -61.81
CA VAL A 139 12.72 -13.50 -61.88
C VAL A 139 12.02 -13.62 -63.24
N ARG A 140 10.81 -14.17 -63.24
CA ARG A 140 9.86 -14.05 -64.35
C ARG A 140 9.22 -12.66 -64.25
N GLN A 141 9.53 -11.77 -65.20
CA GLN A 141 8.85 -10.48 -65.33
C GLN A 141 7.35 -10.70 -65.54
N VAL A 142 6.55 -10.24 -64.58
CA VAL A 142 5.09 -10.18 -64.71
C VAL A 142 4.74 -8.77 -65.18
N ASN A 143 4.14 -8.67 -66.38
CA ASN A 143 3.62 -7.42 -66.91
C ASN A 143 2.53 -6.86 -65.97
N PRO A 144 2.56 -5.57 -65.59
CA PRO A 144 1.51 -5.00 -64.76
C PRO A 144 0.24 -4.81 -65.58
N LEU A 145 -0.82 -5.55 -65.20
CA LEU A 145 -2.18 -5.30 -65.66
C LEU A 145 -2.60 -3.89 -65.20
N LYS A 146 -2.71 -2.95 -66.15
CA LYS A 146 -3.50 -1.73 -65.98
C LYS A 146 -4.92 -2.15 -65.67
N ASN A 147 -5.41 -1.90 -64.46
CA ASN A 147 -6.83 -1.83 -64.15
C ASN A 147 -7.05 -0.94 -62.92
N ASN A 148 -7.98 0.01 -63.09
CA ASN A 148 -8.36 1.07 -62.18
C ASN A 148 -9.06 0.56 -60.91
N LEU A 149 -8.33 -0.18 -60.07
CA LEU A 149 -8.78 -0.67 -58.75
C LEU A 149 -7.98 -0.05 -57.58
N THR A 150 -7.00 0.81 -57.87
CA THR A 150 -6.10 1.37 -56.86
C THR A 150 -6.59 2.67 -56.22
N GLU A 151 -7.69 3.26 -56.71
CA GLU A 151 -8.23 4.52 -56.15
C GLU A 151 -9.25 4.36 -55.02
N GLN A 152 -9.57 3.13 -54.59
CA GLN A 152 -10.46 2.90 -53.44
C GLN A 152 -9.75 2.58 -52.12
N ILE A 153 -8.42 2.59 -52.08
CA ILE A 153 -7.68 2.30 -50.86
C ILE A 153 -6.97 3.59 -50.45
N HIS A 154 -7.59 4.32 -49.53
CA HIS A 154 -7.01 5.16 -48.45
C HIS A 154 -8.14 5.99 -47.82
N ARG A 155 -9.23 5.34 -47.39
CA ARG A 155 -9.94 5.84 -46.21
C ARG A 155 -9.18 5.28 -45.02
N PRO A 156 -8.63 6.11 -44.10
CA PRO A 156 -8.17 5.59 -42.82
C PRO A 156 -9.39 4.92 -42.19
N GLN A 157 -9.40 3.59 -42.13
CA GLN A 157 -10.35 2.90 -41.28
C GLN A 157 -10.08 3.44 -39.87
N LEU A 158 -11.07 4.12 -39.30
CA LEU A 158 -11.07 4.40 -37.87
C LEU A 158 -11.03 3.02 -37.21
N ILE A 159 -9.85 2.61 -36.74
CA ILE A 159 -9.72 1.41 -35.93
C ILE A 159 -10.59 1.67 -34.70
N ALA A 160 -11.71 0.94 -34.60
CA ALA A 160 -12.54 1.00 -33.43
C ALA A 160 -11.71 0.45 -32.26
N PHE A 161 -11.56 1.27 -31.21
CA PHE A 161 -10.93 0.85 -29.96
C PHE A 161 -11.73 -0.30 -29.35
N SER A 162 -11.05 -1.22 -28.64
CA SER A 162 -11.75 -2.23 -27.85
C SER A 162 -12.57 -1.56 -26.72
N PRO A 163 -13.54 -2.26 -26.10
CA PRO A 163 -14.25 -1.76 -24.93
C PRO A 163 -13.28 -1.30 -23.82
N GLU A 164 -12.24 -2.07 -23.55
CA GLU A 164 -11.20 -1.82 -22.55
C GLU A 164 -10.43 -0.54 -22.88
N GLU A 165 -9.96 -0.41 -24.12
CA GLU A 165 -9.26 0.78 -24.59
C GLU A 165 -10.15 2.02 -24.56
N THR A 166 -11.45 1.86 -24.81
CA THR A 166 -12.42 2.94 -24.76
C THR A 166 -12.57 3.47 -23.33
N VAL A 167 -12.62 2.59 -22.33
CA VAL A 167 -12.66 2.97 -20.91
C VAL A 167 -11.38 3.71 -20.50
N ILE A 168 -10.21 3.14 -20.82
CA ILE A 168 -8.90 3.78 -20.52
C ILE A 168 -8.82 5.15 -21.17
N LYS A 169 -9.14 5.25 -22.46
CA LYS A 169 -9.10 6.51 -23.22
C LYS A 169 -10.07 7.54 -22.64
N HIS A 170 -11.28 7.12 -22.30
CA HIS A 170 -12.27 8.01 -21.67
C HIS A 170 -11.72 8.61 -20.38
N GLN A 171 -11.25 7.78 -19.44
CA GLN A 171 -10.68 8.22 -18.17
C GLN A 171 -9.46 9.14 -18.38
N MET A 172 -8.60 8.84 -19.35
CA MET A 172 -7.44 9.68 -19.67
C MET A 172 -7.80 11.06 -20.26
N ILE A 173 -8.92 11.15 -21.00
CA ILE A 173 -9.40 12.41 -21.60
C ILE A 173 -10.14 13.25 -20.56
N THR A 174 -11.08 12.64 -19.82
CA THR A 174 -11.91 13.36 -18.86
C THR A 174 -11.16 13.66 -17.56
N GLY A 175 -10.14 12.87 -17.24
CA GLY A 175 -9.49 12.89 -15.93
C GLY A 175 -10.42 12.35 -14.82
N ASP A 176 -11.56 11.77 -15.19
CA ASP A 176 -12.50 11.16 -14.26
C ASP A 176 -12.05 9.74 -13.93
N PHE A 177 -11.33 9.61 -12.82
CA PHE A 177 -10.85 8.33 -12.30
C PHE A 177 -11.74 7.80 -11.16
N GLY A 178 -12.93 8.39 -10.96
CA GLY A 178 -13.77 8.15 -9.79
C GLY A 178 -13.30 8.89 -8.54
N PRO A 179 -13.95 8.65 -7.38
CA PRO A 179 -13.64 9.33 -6.13
C PRO A 179 -12.36 8.83 -5.45
N ASP A 180 -11.89 7.65 -5.84
CA ASP A 180 -10.66 7.04 -5.31
C ASP A 180 -9.46 7.49 -6.16
N SER A 181 -8.40 7.97 -5.52
CA SER A 181 -7.16 8.40 -6.18
C SER A 181 -5.91 7.71 -5.60
N THR A 182 -6.08 6.47 -5.11
CA THR A 182 -5.08 5.75 -4.32
C THR A 182 -3.74 5.63 -5.03
N SER A 183 -3.74 5.20 -6.30
CA SER A 183 -2.50 5.04 -7.06
C SER A 183 -1.75 6.36 -7.21
N TYR A 184 -2.46 7.42 -7.60
CA TYR A 184 -1.85 8.74 -7.78
C TYR A 184 -1.31 9.30 -6.46
N GLN A 185 -2.14 9.33 -5.41
CA GLN A 185 -1.77 9.96 -4.14
C GLN A 185 -0.65 9.22 -3.43
N THR A 186 -0.68 7.89 -3.45
CA THR A 186 0.35 7.06 -2.81
C THR A 186 1.69 7.26 -3.48
N LEU A 187 1.76 7.22 -4.82
CA LEU A 187 2.99 7.51 -5.56
C LEU A 187 3.47 8.93 -5.30
N ALA A 188 2.58 9.93 -5.32
CA ALA A 188 2.93 11.33 -5.11
C ALA A 188 3.55 11.59 -3.72
N ARG A 189 3.04 10.94 -2.67
CA ARG A 189 3.53 11.17 -1.30
C ARG A 189 4.72 10.30 -0.91
N ASN A 190 4.88 9.10 -1.49
CA ASN A 190 5.89 8.13 -1.04
C ASN A 190 7.09 7.95 -1.97
N LEU A 191 7.02 8.30 -3.26
CA LEU A 191 8.06 7.90 -4.23
C LEU A 191 9.49 8.27 -3.79
N ARG A 192 9.67 9.40 -3.09
CA ARG A 192 10.98 9.83 -2.60
C ARG A 192 11.63 8.82 -1.64
N SER A 193 10.84 8.03 -0.93
CA SER A 193 11.30 6.97 -0.03
C SER A 193 11.61 5.66 -0.76
N TRP A 194 11.31 5.58 -2.06
CA TRP A 194 11.54 4.41 -2.91
C TRP A 194 12.46 4.78 -4.10
N PRO A 195 13.74 5.11 -3.85
CA PRO A 195 14.67 5.44 -4.91
C PRO A 195 14.95 4.21 -5.79
N ASP A 196 15.15 4.41 -7.09
CA ASP A 196 15.44 3.32 -8.03
C ASP A 196 14.36 2.22 -8.03
N ALA A 197 13.09 2.60 -7.97
CA ALA A 197 11.99 1.65 -7.89
C ALA A 197 11.46 1.21 -9.27
N VAL A 198 10.78 0.06 -9.32
CA VAL A 198 10.00 -0.39 -10.46
C VAL A 198 8.55 -0.51 -10.04
N ILE A 199 7.65 0.01 -10.87
CA ILE A 199 6.20 -0.13 -10.65
C ILE A 199 5.77 -1.44 -11.30
N VAL A 200 5.10 -2.28 -10.54
CA VAL A 200 4.47 -3.52 -10.97
C VAL A 200 2.98 -3.31 -10.76
N CYS A 201 2.21 -3.32 -11.83
CA CYS A 201 0.81 -2.90 -11.82
C CYS A 201 -0.07 -3.99 -12.38
N ASP A 202 -1.05 -4.40 -11.58
CA ASP A 202 -2.20 -5.15 -12.04
C ASP A 202 -2.95 -4.30 -13.08
N LEU A 203 -3.25 -4.91 -14.23
CA LEU A 203 -3.99 -4.33 -15.34
C LEU A 203 -5.20 -5.20 -15.73
N THR A 204 -5.87 -5.78 -14.75
CA THR A 204 -7.22 -6.30 -14.93
C THR A 204 -8.25 -5.17 -15.04
N THR A 205 -9.46 -5.52 -15.46
CA THR A 205 -10.54 -4.55 -15.73
C THR A 205 -10.92 -3.72 -14.49
N SER A 206 -10.89 -4.32 -13.28
CA SER A 206 -11.16 -3.57 -12.04
C SER A 206 -10.07 -2.53 -11.75
N MET A 207 -8.87 -2.73 -12.29
CA MET A 207 -7.71 -1.87 -12.08
C MET A 207 -7.58 -0.70 -13.06
N TYR A 208 -8.47 -0.55 -14.05
CA TYR A 208 -8.41 0.55 -15.02
C TYR A 208 -8.41 1.96 -14.39
N PRO A 209 -9.29 2.31 -13.42
CA PRO A 209 -9.23 3.62 -12.78
C PRO A 209 -7.88 3.92 -12.10
N TYR A 210 -7.26 2.90 -11.50
CA TYR A 210 -6.00 3.03 -10.79
C TYR A 210 -4.80 3.06 -11.73
N THR A 211 -4.86 2.32 -12.83
CA THR A 211 -3.79 2.36 -13.82
C THR A 211 -3.82 3.65 -14.63
N THR A 212 -4.99 4.20 -14.94
CA THR A 212 -5.07 5.52 -15.57
C THR A 212 -4.60 6.63 -14.64
N GLN A 213 -4.82 6.51 -13.32
CA GLN A 213 -4.18 7.36 -12.31
C GLN A 213 -2.65 7.24 -12.30
N LEU A 214 -2.11 6.01 -12.34
CA LEU A 214 -0.68 5.76 -12.49
C LEU A 214 -0.14 6.47 -13.72
N PHE A 215 -0.84 6.36 -14.85
CA PHE A 215 -0.42 6.99 -16.10
C PHE A 215 -0.50 8.53 -16.05
N ALA A 216 -1.52 9.09 -15.41
CA ALA A 216 -1.63 10.52 -15.15
C ALA A 216 -0.49 11.04 -14.24
N TRP A 217 -0.16 10.27 -13.20
CA TRP A 217 0.99 10.54 -12.36
C TRP A 217 2.29 10.47 -13.18
N PHE A 218 2.44 9.44 -14.02
CA PHE A 218 3.61 9.25 -14.86
C PHE A 218 3.82 10.41 -15.83
N ARG A 219 2.77 10.87 -16.50
CA ARG A 219 2.82 12.06 -17.39
C ARG A 219 3.39 13.31 -16.71
N LYS A 220 3.07 13.51 -15.43
CA LYS A 220 3.52 14.67 -14.67
C LYS A 220 4.92 14.50 -14.07
N ASN A 221 5.31 13.27 -13.73
CA ASN A 221 6.48 13.01 -12.90
C ASN A 221 7.64 12.29 -13.60
N ALA A 222 7.40 11.66 -14.77
CA ALA A 222 8.41 10.86 -15.48
C ALA A 222 9.77 11.54 -15.70
N PRO A 223 9.85 12.85 -16.05
CA PRO A 223 11.15 13.50 -16.27
C PRO A 223 12.07 13.51 -15.04
N ASN A 224 11.49 13.54 -13.83
CA ASN A 224 12.22 13.66 -12.56
C ASN A 224 12.06 12.43 -11.66
N SER A 225 11.59 11.32 -12.23
CA SER A 225 11.23 10.14 -11.47
C SER A 225 12.43 9.26 -11.17
N THR A 226 12.46 8.68 -9.96
CA THR A 226 13.37 7.60 -9.59
C THR A 226 12.93 6.24 -10.11
N ILE A 227 11.80 6.18 -10.83
CA ILE A 227 11.28 4.96 -11.44
C ILE A 227 12.17 4.50 -12.60
N ARG A 228 12.60 3.24 -12.54
CA ARG A 228 13.44 2.58 -13.54
C ARG A 228 12.63 1.99 -14.69
N GLY A 229 11.37 1.64 -14.43
CA GLY A 229 10.43 1.16 -15.43
C GLY A 229 9.11 0.72 -14.81
N MET A 230 8.25 0.17 -15.66
CA MET A 230 6.95 -0.37 -15.27
C MET A 230 6.78 -1.78 -15.83
N VAL A 231 6.06 -2.63 -15.10
CA VAL A 231 5.62 -3.95 -15.50
C VAL A 231 4.12 -4.00 -15.31
N PHE A 232 3.38 -4.33 -16.36
CA PHE A 232 1.94 -4.59 -16.29
C PHE A 232 1.70 -6.09 -16.41
N PHE A 233 0.82 -6.63 -15.56
CA PHE A 233 0.35 -8.01 -15.62
C PHE A 233 -1.17 -8.01 -15.68
N THR A 234 -1.73 -9.04 -16.28
CA THR A 234 -3.15 -9.12 -16.71
C THR A 234 -3.81 -10.41 -16.23
N ASP A 235 -3.03 -11.26 -15.57
CA ASP A 235 -3.32 -12.65 -15.28
C ASP A 235 -3.67 -13.51 -16.52
N CYS A 236 -3.21 -13.08 -17.68
CA CYS A 236 -3.32 -13.84 -18.91
C CYS A 236 -1.94 -14.25 -19.44
N ASP A 237 -1.89 -15.39 -20.12
CA ASP A 237 -0.72 -15.87 -20.85
C ASP A 237 -0.53 -15.11 -22.18
N SER A 238 0.46 -15.54 -22.97
CA SER A 238 0.78 -14.92 -24.26
C SER A 238 -0.35 -15.00 -25.30
N LEU A 239 -1.32 -15.90 -25.13
CA LEU A 239 -2.48 -16.09 -25.98
C LEU A 239 -3.72 -15.35 -25.44
N GLY A 240 -3.58 -14.63 -24.33
CA GLY A 240 -4.70 -13.95 -23.68
C GLY A 240 -5.61 -14.90 -22.91
N GLN A 241 -5.11 -16.08 -22.52
CA GLN A 241 -5.86 -17.03 -21.70
C GLN A 241 -5.45 -16.89 -20.23
N GLN A 242 -6.42 -16.97 -19.33
CA GLN A 242 -6.17 -16.94 -17.88
C GLN A 242 -5.08 -17.91 -17.46
N THR A 243 -4.16 -17.45 -16.62
CA THR A 243 -3.11 -18.33 -16.09
C THR A 243 -3.70 -19.31 -15.08
N ARG A 244 -3.14 -20.53 -15.06
CA ARG A 244 -3.59 -21.62 -14.16
C ARG A 244 -2.39 -22.32 -13.55
N ALA A 245 -2.58 -22.92 -12.40
CA ALA A 245 -1.55 -23.74 -11.77
C ALA A 245 -1.04 -24.84 -12.73
N GLY A 246 0.26 -24.86 -12.99
CA GLY A 246 0.90 -25.80 -13.92
C GLY A 246 0.71 -25.47 -15.41
N GLY A 247 0.02 -24.37 -15.74
CA GLY A 247 -0.12 -23.85 -17.10
C GLY A 247 1.05 -22.97 -17.54
N PRO A 248 0.94 -22.34 -18.72
CA PRO A 248 1.89 -21.33 -19.18
C PRO A 248 2.00 -20.15 -18.20
N ALA A 249 3.18 -19.54 -18.16
CA ALA A 249 3.41 -18.31 -17.42
C ALA A 249 2.59 -17.14 -18.00
N GLY A 250 2.27 -16.17 -17.14
CA GLY A 250 1.60 -14.95 -17.55
C GLY A 250 2.47 -14.09 -18.45
N ARG A 251 1.83 -13.35 -19.35
CA ARG A 251 2.50 -12.37 -20.20
C ARG A 251 2.72 -11.09 -19.41
N MET A 252 3.98 -10.73 -19.23
CA MET A 252 4.39 -9.49 -18.60
C MET A 252 4.67 -8.42 -19.65
N PHE A 253 4.06 -7.24 -19.49
CA PHE A 253 4.25 -6.10 -20.37
C PHE A 253 5.21 -5.10 -19.73
N ILE A 254 6.46 -5.14 -20.17
CA ILE A 254 7.57 -4.45 -19.51
C ILE A 254 7.98 -3.21 -20.32
N THR A 255 8.12 -2.07 -19.65
CA THR A 255 8.58 -0.83 -20.29
C THR A 255 9.63 -0.08 -19.48
N ARG A 256 10.62 0.48 -20.18
CA ARG A 256 11.60 1.43 -19.65
C ARG A 256 11.38 2.85 -20.19
N GLU A 257 10.34 3.02 -21.00
CA GLU A 257 10.03 4.29 -21.63
C GLU A 257 9.75 5.34 -20.56
N ARG A 258 10.40 6.50 -20.70
CA ARG A 258 10.13 7.68 -19.86
C ARG A 258 9.13 8.63 -20.51
N ASN A 259 8.90 8.48 -21.81
CA ASN A 259 7.91 9.28 -22.52
C ASN A 259 6.55 8.57 -22.44
N PRO A 260 5.52 9.23 -21.87
CA PRO A 260 4.16 8.69 -21.85
C PRO A 260 3.66 8.24 -23.23
N ALA A 261 3.95 8.99 -24.30
CA ALA A 261 3.50 8.62 -25.64
C ALA A 261 4.03 7.25 -26.10
N ASN A 262 5.22 6.86 -25.65
CA ASN A 262 5.82 5.56 -25.97
C ASN A 262 5.40 4.45 -25.00
N ALA A 263 5.05 4.81 -23.75
CA ALA A 263 4.56 3.86 -22.77
C ALA A 263 3.08 3.47 -23.01
N LEU A 264 2.28 4.37 -23.59
CA LEU A 264 0.84 4.16 -23.81
C LEU A 264 0.54 2.92 -24.68
N PRO A 265 1.21 2.66 -25.82
CA PRO A 265 0.95 1.44 -26.59
C PRO A 265 1.14 0.15 -25.80
N ILE A 266 2.07 0.12 -24.84
CA ILE A 266 2.33 -1.06 -24.00
C ILE A 266 1.21 -1.27 -23.00
N LEU A 267 0.69 -0.17 -22.42
CA LEU A 267 -0.51 -0.21 -21.58
C LEU A 267 -1.73 -0.73 -22.35
N LEU A 268 -1.94 -0.26 -23.58
CA LEU A 268 -3.06 -0.70 -24.41
C LEU A 268 -2.91 -2.17 -24.85
N ASP A 269 -1.70 -2.62 -25.17
CA ASP A 269 -1.43 -4.03 -25.51
C ASP A 269 -1.72 -4.95 -24.31
N ALA A 270 -1.35 -4.51 -23.11
CA ALA A 270 -1.70 -5.22 -21.88
C ALA A 270 -3.22 -5.25 -21.64
N ALA A 271 -3.93 -4.12 -21.81
CA ALA A 271 -5.38 -4.07 -21.61
C ALA A 271 -6.13 -5.02 -22.57
N ARG A 272 -5.65 -5.13 -23.83
CA ARG A 272 -6.19 -6.09 -24.82
C ARG A 272 -5.96 -7.55 -24.43
N ASN A 273 -4.94 -7.84 -23.63
CA ASN A 273 -4.63 -9.19 -23.20
C ASN A 273 -5.52 -9.67 -22.03
N THR A 274 -6.21 -8.76 -21.33
CA THR A 274 -7.15 -9.04 -20.23
C THR A 274 -8.56 -9.44 -20.70
N VAL A 275 -8.89 -9.32 -21.98
CA VAL A 275 -10.27 -9.47 -22.51
C VAL A 275 -10.95 -10.79 -22.14
N HIS A 276 -10.19 -11.86 -21.93
CA HIS A 276 -10.73 -13.19 -21.58
C HIS A 276 -10.40 -13.58 -20.13
N ASN A 277 -10.11 -12.61 -19.26
CA ASN A 277 -9.91 -12.86 -17.85
C ASN A 277 -11.23 -12.77 -17.05
N ASP A 278 -11.59 -13.89 -16.44
CA ASP A 278 -12.75 -14.13 -15.56
C ASP A 278 -12.29 -14.79 -14.24
N ASP A 279 -10.97 -14.86 -13.97
CA ASP A 279 -10.42 -15.36 -12.72
C ASP A 279 -10.26 -14.19 -11.74
N ASP A 280 -10.67 -14.40 -10.49
CA ASP A 280 -10.54 -13.39 -9.42
C ASP A 280 -9.13 -13.41 -8.79
N ALA A 281 -8.34 -14.47 -9.05
CA ALA A 281 -7.03 -14.65 -8.45
C ALA A 281 -5.89 -14.30 -9.41
N GLU A 282 -4.96 -13.47 -8.95
CA GLU A 282 -3.96 -12.80 -9.80
C GLU A 282 -2.54 -13.37 -9.63
N ASN A 283 -1.69 -13.19 -10.65
CA ASN A 283 -0.31 -13.70 -10.71
C ASN A 283 0.76 -12.66 -10.27
N ASP A 284 0.54 -12.00 -9.14
CA ASP A 284 1.38 -10.90 -8.63
C ASP A 284 2.85 -11.29 -8.41
N ILE A 285 3.12 -12.49 -7.85
CA ILE A 285 4.49 -12.85 -7.48
C ILE A 285 5.33 -13.11 -8.73
N GLU A 286 4.76 -13.70 -9.77
CA GLU A 286 5.38 -13.86 -11.07
C GLU A 286 5.72 -12.51 -11.69
N ALA A 287 4.80 -11.53 -11.61
CA ALA A 287 5.04 -10.17 -12.07
C ALA A 287 6.18 -9.48 -11.29
N LEU A 288 6.23 -9.64 -9.97
CA LEU A 288 7.32 -9.15 -9.13
C LEU A 288 8.66 -9.81 -9.46
N LEU A 289 8.67 -11.12 -9.77
CA LEU A 289 9.87 -11.83 -10.21
C LEU A 289 10.35 -11.34 -11.58
N ALA A 290 9.42 -11.13 -12.51
CA ALA A 290 9.73 -10.57 -13.82
C ALA A 290 10.32 -9.16 -13.70
N ALA A 291 9.77 -8.32 -12.81
CA ALA A 291 10.33 -7.00 -12.50
C ALA A 291 11.74 -7.11 -11.89
N GLN A 292 11.95 -8.01 -10.93
CA GLN A 292 13.25 -8.26 -10.32
C GLN A 292 14.31 -8.72 -11.36
N GLN A 293 13.92 -9.54 -12.33
CA GLN A 293 14.80 -10.02 -13.39
C GLN A 293 15.07 -8.97 -14.45
N ALA A 294 14.06 -8.22 -14.88
CA ALA A 294 14.19 -7.19 -15.90
C ALA A 294 14.96 -5.97 -15.38
N PHE A 295 14.85 -5.66 -14.09
CA PHE A 295 15.47 -4.49 -13.47
C PHE A 295 16.35 -4.91 -12.29
N PRO A 296 17.49 -5.59 -12.55
CA PRO A 296 18.38 -6.06 -11.49
C PRO A 296 18.91 -4.91 -10.62
N GLU A 297 19.05 -3.70 -11.18
CA GLU A 297 19.49 -2.49 -10.51
C GLU A 297 18.44 -1.83 -9.60
N ALA A 298 17.16 -2.20 -9.75
CA ALA A 298 16.10 -1.60 -8.96
C ALA A 298 16.28 -1.92 -7.47
N LYS A 299 16.08 -0.97 -6.57
CA LYS A 299 16.20 -1.21 -5.12
C LYS A 299 14.88 -1.60 -4.49
N HIS A 300 13.77 -1.18 -5.10
CA HIS A 300 12.42 -1.35 -4.57
C HIS A 300 11.48 -1.80 -5.69
N LEU A 301 10.47 -2.58 -5.32
CA LEU A 301 9.33 -2.89 -6.18
C LEU A 301 8.09 -2.23 -5.57
N ILE A 302 7.24 -1.62 -6.40
CA ILE A 302 5.98 -1.01 -5.97
C ILE A 302 4.88 -1.82 -6.64
N LEU A 303 4.10 -2.59 -5.88
CA LEU A 303 3.01 -3.40 -6.39
C LEU A 303 1.70 -2.60 -6.29
N LEU A 304 1.04 -2.28 -7.39
CA LEU A 304 -0.31 -1.73 -7.44
C LEU A 304 -1.25 -2.88 -7.73
N ALA A 305 -2.14 -3.21 -6.80
CA ALA A 305 -3.04 -4.36 -6.91
C ALA A 305 -4.42 -4.06 -6.31
N ASP A 306 -5.43 -4.79 -6.77
CA ASP A 306 -6.78 -4.70 -6.24
C ASP A 306 -6.87 -5.36 -4.86
N ASN A 307 -7.58 -4.73 -3.93
CA ASN A 307 -7.73 -5.18 -2.56
C ASN A 307 -8.70 -6.36 -2.40
N ILE A 308 -9.45 -6.70 -3.45
CA ILE A 308 -10.43 -7.80 -3.42
C ILE A 308 -9.84 -9.12 -3.94
N SER A 309 -8.87 -9.06 -4.84
CA SER A 309 -8.32 -10.22 -5.55
C SER A 309 -7.28 -10.97 -4.70
N THR A 310 -7.31 -12.30 -4.76
CA THR A 310 -6.33 -13.16 -4.07
C THR A 310 -5.08 -13.38 -4.91
N VAL A 311 -3.94 -13.64 -4.27
CA VAL A 311 -2.67 -13.89 -5.00
C VAL A 311 -2.48 -15.40 -5.18
N LYS A 312 -2.54 -15.92 -6.42
CA LYS A 312 -2.53 -17.39 -6.64
C LYS A 312 -1.14 -18.03 -6.61
N ASP A 313 -0.08 -17.24 -6.72
CA ASP A 313 1.30 -17.71 -6.87
C ASP A 313 2.18 -17.41 -5.64
N MET A 314 1.57 -17.25 -4.46
CA MET A 314 2.25 -17.04 -3.17
C MET A 314 3.34 -18.06 -2.82
N ALA A 315 3.28 -19.27 -3.38
CA ALA A 315 4.34 -20.27 -3.24
C ALA A 315 5.71 -19.78 -3.75
N LEU A 316 5.73 -18.79 -4.65
CA LEU A 316 6.93 -18.20 -5.22
C LEU A 316 7.52 -17.06 -4.38
N LEU A 317 6.82 -16.58 -3.34
CA LEU A 317 7.19 -15.37 -2.58
C LEU A 317 8.63 -15.41 -2.01
N THR A 318 9.09 -16.60 -1.63
CA THR A 318 10.45 -16.82 -1.10
C THR A 318 11.58 -16.45 -2.09
N LYS A 319 11.26 -16.33 -3.38
CA LYS A 319 12.19 -15.94 -4.44
C LYS A 319 12.33 -14.42 -4.61
N ILE A 320 11.44 -13.63 -4.01
CA ILE A 320 11.53 -12.17 -4.03
C ILE A 320 12.60 -11.71 -3.04
N ARG A 321 13.55 -10.89 -3.51
CA ARG A 321 14.71 -10.42 -2.73
C ARG A 321 14.74 -8.92 -2.52
N LYS A 322 13.85 -8.17 -3.18
CA LYS A 322 13.75 -6.71 -3.08
C LYS A 322 12.54 -6.34 -2.22
N PRO A 323 12.59 -5.25 -1.43
CA PRO A 323 11.43 -4.73 -0.72
C PRO A 323 10.26 -4.45 -1.66
N VAL A 324 9.08 -4.96 -1.31
CA VAL A 324 7.84 -4.74 -2.05
C VAL A 324 6.93 -3.79 -1.28
N HIS A 325 6.69 -2.63 -1.85
CA HIS A 325 5.75 -1.63 -1.34
C HIS A 325 4.41 -1.82 -2.04
N VAL A 326 3.44 -2.38 -1.33
CA VAL A 326 2.13 -2.70 -1.89
C VAL A 326 1.19 -1.52 -1.73
N VAL A 327 0.58 -1.09 -2.83
CA VAL A 327 -0.43 -0.06 -2.94
C VAL A 327 -1.75 -0.76 -3.22
N LEU A 328 -2.58 -0.88 -2.19
CA LEU A 328 -3.88 -1.54 -2.27
C LEU A 328 -4.93 -0.57 -2.77
N CYS A 329 -5.40 -0.85 -3.97
CA CYS A 329 -6.44 -0.08 -4.64
C CYS A 329 -7.80 -0.70 -4.36
N GLY A 330 -8.86 0.11 -4.39
CA GLY A 330 -10.23 -0.39 -4.17
C GLY A 330 -10.65 -0.45 -2.72
N THR A 331 -11.89 -0.91 -2.53
CA THR A 331 -12.48 -1.08 -1.21
C THR A 331 -12.33 -2.51 -0.72
N THR A 332 -12.76 -2.79 0.50
CA THR A 332 -13.05 -4.17 0.88
C THR A 332 -14.25 -4.66 0.07
N GLY A 333 -14.18 -5.89 -0.45
CA GLY A 333 -15.30 -6.53 -1.13
C GLY A 333 -16.47 -6.82 -0.18
N SER A 334 -17.21 -7.88 -0.43
CA SER A 334 -18.33 -8.29 0.44
C SER A 334 -17.89 -8.60 1.88
N ASP A 335 -16.64 -9.04 2.08
CA ASP A 335 -16.07 -9.26 3.40
C ASP A 335 -15.43 -7.97 3.97
N THR A 336 -16.19 -7.26 4.80
CA THR A 336 -15.72 -6.08 5.54
C THR A 336 -14.96 -6.43 6.81
N THR A 337 -14.84 -7.73 7.18
CA THR A 337 -14.19 -8.16 8.42
C THR A 337 -12.67 -8.15 8.34
N LEU A 338 -12.12 -8.07 7.13
CA LEU A 338 -10.71 -7.93 6.81
C LEU A 338 -10.50 -6.59 6.11
N ALA A 339 -9.47 -5.85 6.53
CA ALA A 339 -9.11 -4.58 5.89
C ALA A 339 -8.62 -4.78 4.47
N PHE A 340 -7.86 -5.84 4.28
CA PHE A 340 -7.16 -6.13 3.04
C PHE A 340 -7.09 -7.61 2.81
N GLN A 341 -6.87 -7.99 1.55
CA GLN A 341 -6.54 -9.35 1.23
C GLN A 341 -5.21 -9.73 1.95
N PRO A 342 -5.15 -10.84 2.73
CA PRO A 342 -4.03 -11.14 3.63
C PRO A 342 -2.66 -11.38 2.96
N ASP A 343 -2.63 -11.83 1.71
CA ASP A 343 -1.43 -12.12 0.95
C ASP A 343 -0.62 -10.85 0.70
N TYR A 344 -1.25 -9.71 0.42
CA TYR A 344 -0.54 -8.44 0.24
C TYR A 344 0.20 -7.97 1.48
N TYR A 345 -0.39 -8.13 2.67
CA TYR A 345 0.31 -7.90 3.92
C TYR A 345 1.47 -8.88 4.10
N THR A 346 1.27 -10.15 3.72
CA THR A 346 2.31 -11.19 3.77
C THR A 346 3.48 -10.85 2.84
N ILE A 347 3.20 -10.38 1.62
CA ILE A 347 4.20 -9.92 0.64
C ILE A 347 5.02 -8.77 1.23
N ALA A 348 4.36 -7.70 1.69
CA ALA A 348 5.04 -6.53 2.26
C ALA A 348 5.88 -6.91 3.49
N ASN A 349 5.35 -7.75 4.37
CA ASN A 349 6.05 -8.19 5.58
C ASN A 349 7.24 -9.11 5.29
N HIS A 350 7.07 -10.09 4.40
CA HIS A 350 8.14 -11.02 4.02
C HIS A 350 9.31 -10.30 3.34
N THR A 351 9.01 -9.30 2.52
CA THR A 351 10.01 -8.57 1.74
C THR A 351 10.59 -7.35 2.47
N GLN A 352 10.18 -7.09 3.71
CA GLN A 352 10.56 -5.89 4.47
C GLN A 352 10.17 -4.57 3.77
N GLY A 353 9.10 -4.62 2.97
CA GLY A 353 8.50 -3.45 2.35
C GLY A 353 7.45 -2.79 3.22
N SER A 354 6.42 -2.23 2.59
CA SER A 354 5.35 -1.50 3.27
C SER A 354 4.01 -1.65 2.54
N LEU A 355 2.93 -1.28 3.20
CA LEU A 355 1.57 -1.38 2.70
C LEU A 355 0.92 0.01 2.75
N HIS A 356 0.18 0.33 1.70
CA HIS A 356 -0.32 1.67 1.43
C HIS A 356 -1.77 1.63 0.93
N THR A 357 -2.60 2.55 1.43
CA THR A 357 -3.99 2.76 0.98
C THR A 357 -4.17 4.20 0.51
N LEU A 358 -5.39 4.67 0.26
CA LEU A 358 -5.62 6.06 -0.15
C LEU A 358 -5.02 7.10 0.82
N GLU A 359 -5.05 6.85 2.13
CA GLU A 359 -4.64 7.85 3.14
C GLU A 359 -3.53 7.36 4.08
N ASP A 360 -3.27 6.06 4.11
CA ASP A 360 -2.40 5.46 5.12
C ASP A 360 -1.18 4.80 4.50
N ASP A 361 -0.05 4.92 5.19
CA ASP A 361 1.23 4.32 4.84
C ASP A 361 1.75 3.60 6.09
N PHE A 362 2.13 2.33 5.96
CA PHE A 362 2.62 1.59 7.11
C PHE A 362 3.64 0.52 6.75
N THR A 363 4.65 0.41 7.60
CA THR A 363 5.58 -0.71 7.58
C THR A 363 5.05 -1.78 8.55
N PRO A 364 4.95 -3.06 8.14
CA PRO A 364 4.47 -4.13 9.03
C PRO A 364 5.17 -4.19 10.40
N SER A 365 6.45 -3.82 10.46
CA SER A 365 7.23 -3.77 11.71
C SER A 365 6.85 -2.62 12.65
N SER A 366 6.20 -1.55 12.16
CA SER A 366 5.78 -0.38 12.96
C SER A 366 4.35 -0.47 13.47
N LEU A 367 3.63 -1.56 13.18
CA LEU A 367 2.23 -1.72 13.54
C LEU A 367 2.04 -1.93 15.05
N SER A 368 1.12 -1.17 15.63
CA SER A 368 0.79 -1.23 17.05
C SER A 368 -0.72 -1.24 17.27
N ARG A 369 -1.17 -1.46 18.51
CA ARG A 369 -2.61 -1.51 18.85
C ARG A 369 -3.34 -0.18 18.59
N THR A 370 -2.61 0.94 18.54
CA THR A 370 -3.17 2.25 18.21
C THR A 370 -3.21 2.50 16.71
N THR A 371 -2.57 1.66 15.89
CA THR A 371 -2.60 1.82 14.44
C THR A 371 -4.01 1.58 13.92
N THR A 372 -4.52 2.59 13.23
CA THR A 372 -5.75 2.52 12.45
C THR A 372 -5.46 2.83 11.01
N LEU A 373 -6.23 2.22 10.11
CA LEU A 373 -6.17 2.50 8.69
C LEU A 373 -7.58 2.67 8.13
N ARG A 374 -7.68 3.31 6.97
CA ARG A 374 -8.91 3.42 6.20
C ARG A 374 -8.77 2.66 4.88
N VAL A 375 -9.78 1.85 4.56
CA VAL A 375 -10.00 1.25 3.24
C VAL A 375 -11.42 1.59 2.80
N GLY A 376 -11.56 2.25 1.65
CA GLY A 376 -12.84 2.81 1.23
C GLY A 376 -13.44 3.76 2.28
N SER A 377 -14.63 3.43 2.79
CA SER A 377 -15.33 4.19 3.83
C SER A 377 -15.15 3.62 5.24
N ILE A 378 -14.45 2.49 5.40
CA ILE A 378 -14.38 1.75 6.66
C ILE A 378 -13.02 1.98 7.32
N TYR A 379 -13.05 2.23 8.62
CA TYR A 379 -11.86 2.30 9.46
C TYR A 379 -11.60 0.96 10.13
N TYR A 380 -10.34 0.55 10.12
CA TYR A 380 -9.86 -0.67 10.73
C TYR A 380 -8.83 -0.36 11.82
N ARG A 381 -8.75 -1.24 12.83
CA ARG A 381 -7.71 -1.19 13.87
C ARG A 381 -6.88 -2.45 13.84
N TYR A 382 -5.56 -2.29 13.99
CA TYR A 382 -4.65 -3.41 14.08
C TYR A 382 -4.79 -4.13 15.44
N ILE A 383 -4.81 -5.46 15.39
CA ILE A 383 -4.81 -6.35 16.54
C ILE A 383 -3.49 -7.11 16.58
N PRO A 384 -2.48 -6.66 17.38
CA PRO A 384 -1.14 -7.25 17.37
C PRO A 384 -1.10 -8.75 17.63
N ARG A 385 -1.93 -9.24 18.57
CA ARG A 385 -1.99 -10.68 18.91
C ARG A 385 -2.44 -11.55 17.75
N LYS A 386 -3.27 -11.02 16.84
CA LYS A 386 -3.81 -11.72 15.68
C LYS A 386 -3.07 -11.38 14.39
N LYS A 387 -2.18 -10.37 14.40
CA LYS A 387 -1.53 -9.80 13.22
C LYS A 387 -2.53 -9.46 12.11
N GLN A 388 -3.68 -8.91 12.50
CA GLN A 388 -4.80 -8.64 11.59
C GLN A 388 -5.44 -7.30 11.92
N PHE A 389 -6.03 -6.69 10.90
CA PHE A 389 -6.89 -5.54 11.05
C PHE A 389 -8.34 -5.98 11.21
N LYS A 390 -9.08 -5.31 12.09
CA LYS A 390 -10.52 -5.54 12.30
C LYS A 390 -11.32 -4.25 12.14
N PRO A 391 -12.54 -4.34 11.58
CA PRO A 391 -13.37 -3.17 11.37
C PRO A 391 -13.69 -2.51 12.69
N THR A 392 -13.83 -1.20 12.64
CA THR A 392 -14.23 -0.36 13.76
C THR A 392 -15.55 0.33 13.42
N PRO A 393 -16.35 0.70 14.43
CA PRO A 393 -17.56 1.48 14.21
C PRO A 393 -17.27 2.98 13.94
N PHE A 394 -16.02 3.35 13.63
CA PHE A 394 -15.64 4.74 13.43
C PHE A 394 -16.15 5.24 12.09
N ASP A 395 -16.75 6.42 12.10
CA ASP A 395 -17.19 7.18 10.94
C ASP A 395 -16.14 8.24 10.51
N HIS A 396 -15.19 8.54 11.40
CA HIS A 396 -14.07 9.47 11.17
C HIS A 396 -12.76 8.90 11.73
N ARG A 397 -11.63 9.43 11.25
CA ARG A 397 -10.30 9.02 11.73
C ARG A 397 -10.20 9.26 13.25
N PRO A 398 -9.95 8.21 14.04
CA PRO A 398 -9.86 8.34 15.49
C PRO A 398 -8.66 9.21 15.85
N ARG A 399 -8.87 10.15 16.77
CA ARG A 399 -7.78 10.96 17.30
C ARG A 399 -7.17 10.21 18.47
N HIS A 400 -5.86 10.32 18.64
CA HIS A 400 -5.16 9.71 19.77
C HIS A 400 -4.64 10.80 20.70
N PHE A 401 -4.92 10.67 21.99
CA PHE A 401 -4.33 11.48 23.05
C PHE A 401 -3.71 10.54 24.08
N LEU A 402 -2.41 10.65 24.35
CA LEU A 402 -1.67 9.76 25.26
C LEU A 402 -1.88 8.25 24.98
N ASN A 403 -1.86 7.84 23.71
CA ASN A 403 -2.13 6.45 23.26
C ASN A 403 -3.54 5.93 23.56
N LEU A 404 -4.45 6.77 24.06
CA LEU A 404 -5.87 6.47 24.19
C LEU A 404 -6.63 7.05 22.99
N ILE A 405 -7.64 6.34 22.52
CA ILE A 405 -8.52 6.82 21.45
C ILE A 405 -9.44 7.88 22.04
N TRP A 406 -9.42 9.06 21.46
CA TRP A 406 -10.24 10.22 21.81
C TRP A 406 -11.25 10.46 20.69
N PHE A 407 -12.52 10.55 21.05
CA PHE A 407 -13.67 10.64 20.13
C PHE A 407 -13.87 12.05 19.60
#